data_AF-A0A0T5PKB2-F1
#
_entry.id   AF-A0A0T5PKB2-F1
#
_cell.length_a   1.000
_cell.length_b   1.000
_cell.length_c   1.000
_cell.angle_alpha   90.00
_cell.angle_beta   90.00
_cell.angle_gamma   90.00
#
_symmetry.space_group_name_H-M   'P 1'
#
loop_
_entity.id
_entity.type
_entity.pdbx_description
1 polymer ?
#
loop_
_entity_poly.entity_id
_entity_poly.type
_entity_poly.pdbx_seq_one_letter_code
_entity_poly.pdbx_strand_id
1 'polypeptide(L)'
;MDALLIQLRQLKLAAMANALEQQRLAPHTYAELSFDERLGLLVEQEHLARDNTRLQRLRKQANLRLKATPEGLRYPAMRGLRAEQITPL
;
A
#
# COMPACT_ATOMS: atom_id res chain seq x y z
N MET A 1 -13.59 23.19 -8.66
CA MET A 1 -12.39 22.49 -8.17
C MET A 1 -12.64 22.18 -6.70
N ASP A 2 -12.71 20.90 -6.34
CA ASP A 2 -13.24 20.46 -5.03
C ASP A 2 -12.32 20.92 -3.89
N ALA A 3 -12.81 21.78 -3.00
CA ALA A 3 -12.02 22.40 -1.93
C ALA A 3 -11.39 21.35 -1.00
N LEU A 4 -12.10 20.25 -0.74
CA LEU A 4 -11.62 19.14 0.08
C LEU A 4 -10.40 18.45 -0.55
N LEU A 5 -10.43 18.17 -1.86
CA LEU A 5 -9.30 17.52 -2.55
C LEU A 5 -8.06 18.42 -2.55
N ILE A 6 -8.24 19.73 -2.68
CA ILE A 6 -7.15 20.70 -2.58
C ILE A 6 -6.54 20.67 -1.18
N GLN A 7 -7.37 20.72 -0.13
CA GLN A 7 -6.91 20.67 1.26
C GLN A 7 -6.18 19.37 1.60
N LEU A 8 -6.69 18.21 1.16
CA LEU A 8 -6.03 16.92 1.36
C LEU A 8 -4.64 16.91 0.70
N ARG A 9 -4.52 17.44 -0.52
CA ARG A 9 -3.22 17.54 -1.20
C ARG A 9 -2.27 18.51 -0.48
N GLN A 10 -2.76 19.64 0.06
CA GLN A 10 -1.96 20.57 0.86
C GLN A 10 -1.45 19.94 2.17
N LEU A 11 -2.26 19.10 2.79
CA LEU A 11 -1.88 18.32 3.99
C LEU A 11 -0.97 17.12 3.68
N LYS A 12 -0.54 16.96 2.42
CA LYS A 12 0.26 15.83 1.94
C LYS A 12 -0.44 14.48 2.17
N LEU A 13 -1.76 14.44 1.99
CA LEU A 13 -2.61 13.25 2.01
C LEU A 13 -3.01 12.87 0.58
N ALA A 14 -2.01 12.67 -0.29
CA ALA A 14 -2.23 12.53 -1.72
C ALA A 14 -2.92 11.22 -2.10
N ALA A 15 -2.63 10.12 -1.42
CA ALA A 15 -3.30 8.85 -1.67
C ALA A 15 -4.73 8.86 -1.15
N MET A 16 -4.98 9.50 0.01
CA MET A 16 -6.34 9.74 0.50
C MET A 16 -7.18 10.56 -0.51
N ALA A 17 -6.61 11.62 -1.08
CA ALA A 17 -7.29 12.46 -2.07
C ALA A 17 -7.65 11.65 -3.34
N ASN A 18 -6.72 10.85 -3.83
CA ASN A 18 -6.94 10.00 -5.01
C ASN A 18 -7.99 8.90 -4.73
N ALA A 19 -7.94 8.28 -3.55
CA ALA A 19 -8.93 7.29 -3.13
C ALA A 19 -10.33 7.92 -3.02
N LEU A 20 -10.43 9.14 -2.49
CA LEU A 20 -11.69 9.87 -2.43
C LEU A 20 -12.23 10.20 -3.84
N GLU A 21 -11.38 10.64 -4.77
CA GLU A 21 -11.76 10.80 -6.18
C GLU A 21 -12.30 9.49 -6.78
N GLN A 22 -11.65 8.36 -6.52
CA GLN A 22 -12.08 7.04 -6.99
C GLN A 22 -13.43 6.62 -6.39
N GLN A 23 -13.63 6.79 -5.08
CA GLN A 23 -14.91 6.49 -4.43
C GLN A 23 -16.05 7.33 -5.01
N ARG A 24 -15.79 8.58 -5.40
CA ARG A 24 -16.77 9.45 -6.06
C ARG A 24 -17.12 9.02 -7.47
N LEU A 25 -16.19 8.39 -8.20
CA LEU A 25 -16.45 7.81 -9.52
C LEU A 25 -17.27 6.52 -9.44
N ALA A 26 -17.17 5.78 -8.34
CA ALA A 26 -17.86 4.51 -8.13
C ALA A 26 -18.63 4.48 -6.78
N PRO A 27 -19.66 5.33 -6.61
CA PRO A 27 -20.35 5.48 -5.32
C PRO A 27 -21.10 4.20 -4.88
N HIS A 28 -21.56 3.38 -5.84
CA HIS A 28 -22.27 2.13 -5.56
C HIS A 28 -21.38 1.07 -4.91
N THR A 29 -20.06 1.10 -5.16
CA THR A 29 -19.10 0.12 -4.61
C THR A 29 -19.00 0.16 -3.10
N TYR A 30 -19.37 1.28 -2.48
CA TYR A 30 -19.23 1.49 -1.03
C TYR A 30 -20.57 1.81 -0.36
N ALA A 31 -21.70 1.50 -1.01
CA ALA A 31 -23.03 1.87 -0.53
C ALA A 31 -23.43 1.16 0.78
N GLU A 32 -22.90 -0.03 1.03
CA GLU A 32 -23.18 -0.83 2.24
C GLU A 32 -22.29 -0.45 3.43
N LEU A 33 -21.26 0.37 3.21
CA LEU A 33 -20.35 0.79 4.27
C LEU A 33 -20.85 2.05 4.98
N SER A 34 -20.73 2.04 6.31
CA SER A 34 -20.91 3.23 7.14
C SER A 34 -19.91 4.33 6.77
N PHE A 35 -20.15 5.53 7.27
CA PHE A 35 -19.21 6.64 7.09
C PHE A 35 -17.83 6.31 7.66
N ASP A 36 -17.77 5.76 8.87
CA ASP A 36 -16.50 5.46 9.55
C ASP A 36 -15.70 4.37 8.82
N GLU A 37 -16.37 3.35 8.27
CA GLU A 37 -15.72 2.33 7.45
C GLU A 37 -15.15 2.91 6.17
N ARG A 38 -15.90 3.78 5.47
CA ARG A 38 -15.41 4.45 4.26
C ARG A 38 -14.25 5.38 4.56
N LEU A 39 -14.34 6.14 5.66
CA LEU A 39 -13.25 6.99 6.13
C LEU A 39 -12.02 6.15 6.51
N GLY A 40 -12.23 5.01 7.17
CA GLY A 40 -11.20 4.03 7.51
C GLY A 40 -10.42 3.58 6.28
N LEU A 41 -11.13 3.19 5.20
CA LEU A 41 -10.49 2.81 3.94
C LEU A 41 -9.65 3.94 3.33
N LEU A 42 -10.13 5.19 3.39
CA LEU A 42 -9.39 6.35 2.88
C LEU A 42 -8.09 6.58 3.68
N VAL A 43 -8.16 6.47 5.00
CA VAL A 43 -7.01 6.61 5.90
C VAL A 43 -6.02 5.47 5.71
N GLU A 44 -6.51 4.24 5.59
CA GLU A 44 -5.68 3.06 5.37
C GLU A 44 -4.90 3.14 4.05
N GLN A 45 -5.54 3.59 2.97
CA GLN A 45 -4.86 3.81 1.69
C GLN A 45 -3.69 4.80 1.81
N GLU A 46 -3.87 5.88 2.57
CA GLU A 46 -2.79 6.83 2.83
C GLU A 46 -1.67 6.24 3.69
N HIS A 47 -2.02 5.48 4.73
CA HIS A 47 -1.05 4.79 5.58
C HIS A 47 -0.19 3.83 4.75
N LEU A 48 -0.82 2.95 3.96
CA LEU A 48 -0.15 2.01 3.09
C LEU A 48 0.74 2.70 2.05
N ALA A 49 0.28 3.81 1.46
CA ALA A 49 1.09 4.57 0.50
C ALA A 49 2.36 5.16 1.14
N ARG A 50 2.26 5.66 2.37
CA ARG A 50 3.41 6.20 3.13
C ARG A 50 4.39 5.09 3.51
N ASP A 51 3.90 3.96 3.98
CA ASP A 51 4.73 2.80 4.30
C ASP A 51 5.45 2.25 3.07
N ASN A 52 4.73 2.10 1.96
CA ASN A 52 5.33 1.70 0.69
C ASN A 52 6.42 2.68 0.25
N THR A 53 6.18 3.98 0.32
CA THR A 53 7.18 5.01 -0.03
C THR A 53 8.40 4.93 0.89
N ARG A 54 8.19 4.73 2.19
CA ARG A 54 9.27 4.53 3.17
C ARG A 54 10.08 3.29 2.83
N LEU A 55 9.45 2.16 2.56
CA LEU A 55 10.10 0.90 2.20
C LEU A 55 10.90 1.05 0.89
N GLN A 56 10.34 1.70 -0.12
CA GLN A 56 11.03 1.98 -1.38
C GLN A 56 12.30 2.83 -1.16
N ARG A 57 12.21 3.86 -0.31
CA ARG A 57 13.36 4.69 0.06
C ARG A 57 14.43 3.88 0.77
N LEU A 58 14.06 3.08 1.77
CA LEU A 58 14.99 2.23 2.51
C LEU A 58 15.68 1.21 1.58
N ARG A 59 14.92 0.57 0.69
CA ARG A 59 15.46 -0.36 -0.30
C ARG A 59 16.46 0.31 -1.23
N LYS A 60 16.17 1.54 -1.68
CA LYS A 60 17.09 2.33 -2.51
C LYS A 60 18.37 2.69 -1.74
N GLN A 61 18.24 3.10 -0.47
CA GLN A 61 19.38 3.48 0.37
C GLN A 61 20.27 2.30 0.74
N ALA A 62 19.71 1.10 0.88
CA ALA A 62 20.45 -0.12 1.20
C ALA A 62 21.41 -0.56 0.07
N ASN A 63 21.28 -0.01 -1.15
CA ASN A 63 22.15 -0.30 -2.30
C ASN A 63 22.40 -1.81 -2.49
N LEU A 64 21.35 -2.62 -2.31
CA LEU A 64 21.46 -4.06 -2.41
C LEU A 64 21.94 -4.46 -3.80
N ARG A 65 22.97 -5.31 -3.86
CA ARG A 65 23.54 -5.80 -5.12
C ARG A 65 22.51 -6.52 -6.00
N LEU A 66 21.53 -7.16 -5.37
CA LEU A 66 20.49 -7.93 -6.03
C LEU A 66 19.12 -7.30 -5.75
N LYS A 67 18.32 -7.14 -6.81
CA LYS A 67 16.89 -6.82 -6.70
C LYS A 67 16.11 -8.10 -6.41
N ALA A 68 16.20 -8.59 -5.18
CA ALA A 68 15.49 -9.78 -4.74
C ALA A 68 14.10 -9.43 -4.18
N THR A 69 13.11 -10.29 -4.44
CA THR A 69 11.81 -10.25 -3.78
C THR A 69 11.53 -11.61 -3.13
N PRO A 70 10.70 -11.67 -2.07
CA PRO A 70 10.34 -12.93 -1.43
C PRO A 70 9.76 -13.97 -2.41
N GLU A 71 8.95 -13.53 -3.37
CA GLU A 71 8.32 -14.39 -4.39
C GLU A 71 9.35 -14.99 -5.36
N GLY A 72 10.51 -14.36 -5.51
CA GLY A 72 11.63 -14.85 -6.31
C GLY A 72 12.49 -15.89 -5.61
N LEU A 73 12.19 -16.25 -4.36
CA LEU A 73 12.99 -17.20 -3.58
C LEU A 73 12.83 -18.62 -4.14
N ARG A 74 13.95 -19.20 -4.56
CA ARG A 74 14.01 -20.60 -5.02
C ARG A 74 14.47 -21.52 -3.89
N TYR A 75 13.82 -22.67 -3.77
CA TYR A 75 14.08 -23.69 -2.76
C TYR A 75 14.70 -24.96 -3.39
N PRO A 76 15.95 -24.94 -3.86
CA PRO A 76 16.58 -26.13 -4.41
C PRO A 76 16.85 -27.16 -3.31
N ALA A 77 16.54 -28.43 -3.58
CA ALA A 77 16.70 -29.54 -2.63
C ALA A 77 18.12 -29.66 -2.07
N MET A 78 19.15 -29.32 -2.86
CA MET A 78 20.56 -29.36 -2.41
C MET A 78 20.90 -28.34 -1.30
N ARG A 79 20.12 -27.27 -1.14
CA ARG A 79 20.31 -26.30 -0.05
C ARG A 79 19.55 -26.67 1.23
N GLY A 80 18.78 -27.76 1.22
CA GLY A 80 18.01 -28.22 2.38
C GLY A 80 16.91 -27.26 2.84
N LEU A 81 16.57 -26.24 2.04
CA LEU A 81 15.56 -25.24 2.37
C LEU A 81 14.19 -25.69 1.87
N ARG A 82 13.18 -25.68 2.74
CA ARG A 82 11.78 -25.96 2.39
C ARG A 82 10.94 -24.69 2.50
N ALA A 83 10.01 -24.49 1.57
CA ALA A 83 9.16 -23.29 1.53
C ALA A 83 8.32 -23.12 2.80
N GLU A 84 7.88 -24.23 3.41
CA GLU A 84 7.09 -24.24 4.65
C GLU A 84 7.83 -23.59 5.84
N GLN A 85 9.16 -23.54 5.83
CA GLN A 85 9.96 -23.01 6.94
C GLN A 85 10.18 -21.49 6.86
N ILE A 86 10.03 -20.90 5.68
CA ILE A 86 10.37 -19.48 5.41
C ILE A 86 9.11 -18.62 5.27
N THR A 87 7.97 -19.22 4.93
CA THR A 87 6.71 -18.50 4.79
C THR A 87 6.09 -18.28 6.17
N PRO A 88 5.88 -17.04 6.64
CA PRO A 88 5.16 -16.83 7.89
C PRO A 88 3.69 -17.25 7.70
N LEU A 89 3.15 -17.92 8.72
CA LEU A 89 1.74 -18.34 8.81
C LEU A 89 0.79 -17.16 8.69
#